data_AF-A0A6B3G985-F1
#
_entry.id   AF-A0A6B3G985-F1
#
_cell.length_a   1.000
_cell.length_b   1.000
_cell.length_c   1.000
_cell.angle_alpha   90.00
_cell.angle_beta   90.00
_cell.angle_gamma   90.00
#
_symmetry.space_group_name_H-M   'P 1'
#
loop_
_entity.id
_entity.type
_entity.pdbx_description
1 polymer ?
#
loop_
_entity_poly.entity_id
_entity_poly.type
_entity_poly.pdbx_seq_one_letter_code
_entity_poly.pdbx_strand_id
1 'polypeptide(L)'
;MGYRVEVRDAALNRIGIIDTWISMDLVIRYCQQGTWQMLVAAGTPQAELLQKGGGVAIYQEGVELPILTGQIESFQHYWTSSQHTSLGSLYFGGKCDNKIAYN
;
A
#
# COMPACT_ATOMS: atom_id res chain seq x y z
N MET A 1 3.07 -17.93 4.36
CA MET A 1 3.32 -16.56 4.83
C MET A 1 2.79 -15.60 3.78
N GLY A 2 1.47 -15.50 3.72
CA GLY A 2 0.77 -14.52 2.89
C GLY A 2 0.64 -13.18 3.61
N TYR A 3 0.47 -12.12 2.81
CA TYR A 3 0.04 -10.82 3.30
C TYR A 3 -1.33 -10.51 2.71
N ARG A 4 -2.10 -9.66 3.39
CA ARG A 4 -3.36 -9.13 2.89
C ARG A 4 -3.37 -7.63 3.10
N VAL A 5 -3.64 -6.86 2.06
CA VAL A 5 -3.72 -5.41 2.17
C VAL A 5 -5.15 -4.97 1.97
N GLU A 6 -5.77 -4.45 3.03
CA GLU A 6 -7.07 -3.82 2.94
C GLU A 6 -6.91 -2.35 2.56
N VAL A 7 -7.67 -1.92 1.56
CA VAL A 7 -7.66 -0.54 1.09
C VAL A 7 -8.84 0.20 1.70
N ARG A 8 -8.60 1.45 2.10
CA ARG A 8 -9.55 2.35 2.72
C ARG A 8 -9.69 3.63 1.90
N ASP A 9 -10.89 4.19 1.86
CA ASP A 9 -11.15 5.50 1.26
C ASP A 9 -10.60 6.64 2.15
N ALA A 10 -10.78 7.89 1.69
CA ALA A 10 -10.38 9.08 2.45
C ALA A 10 -11.14 9.27 3.77
N ALA A 11 -12.31 8.64 3.92
CA ALA A 11 -13.10 8.61 5.15
C ALA A 11 -12.76 7.39 6.03
N LEU A 12 -11.68 6.66 5.71
CA LEU A 12 -11.18 5.46 6.38
C LEU A 12 -12.13 4.24 6.33
N ASN A 13 -13.13 4.25 5.45
CA ASN A 13 -13.98 3.09 5.23
C ASN A 13 -13.25 2.07 4.34
N ARG A 14 -13.36 0.79 4.67
CA ARG A 14 -12.79 -0.29 3.85
C ARG A 14 -13.54 -0.39 2.52
N ILE A 15 -12.80 -0.23 1.42
CA ILE A 15 -13.34 -0.28 0.04
C ILE A 15 -12.91 -1.53 -0.72
N GLY A 16 -11.90 -2.26 -0.25
CA GLY A 16 -11.50 -3.52 -0.89
C GLY A 16 -10.25 -4.17 -0.29
N ILE A 17 -9.75 -5.19 -1.01
CA ILE A 17 -8.53 -5.92 -0.69
C ILE A 17 -7.64 -5.95 -1.92
N ILE A 18 -6.34 -5.79 -1.70
CA ILE A 18 -5.28 -6.14 -2.62
C ILE A 18 -4.62 -7.41 -2.11
N ASP A 19 -4.78 -8.47 -2.88
CA ASP A 19 -4.17 -9.79 -2.71
C ASP A 19 -3.11 -10.08 -3.78
N THR A 20 -3.01 -9.22 -4.79
CA THR A 20 -2.12 -9.38 -5.95
C THR A 20 -1.28 -8.12 -6.14
N TRP A 21 0.04 -8.28 -6.09
CA TRP A 21 1.01 -7.22 -6.35
C TRP A 21 2.26 -7.79 -7.03
N ILE A 22 3.05 -6.91 -7.65
CA ILE A 22 4.33 -7.23 -8.28
C ILE A 22 5.44 -7.24 -7.21
N SER A 23 5.46 -6.20 -6.35
CA SER A 23 6.40 -6.09 -5.24
C SER A 23 5.73 -5.40 -4.06
N MET A 24 6.15 -5.76 -2.84
CA MET A 24 5.72 -5.09 -1.61
C MET A 24 6.91 -5.01 -0.65
N ASP A 25 7.26 -3.79 -0.25
CA ASP A 25 8.34 -3.49 0.68
C ASP A 25 7.75 -2.92 1.97
N LEU A 26 8.03 -3.57 3.10
CA LEU A 26 7.53 -3.21 4.42
C LEU A 26 8.70 -2.95 5.38
N VAL A 27 8.74 -1.76 5.96
CA VAL A 27 9.73 -1.37 6.96
C VAL A 27 9.00 -1.11 8.27
N ILE A 28 9.06 -2.09 9.17
CA ILE A 28 8.50 -2.01 10.52
C ILE A 28 9.62 -1.60 11.48
N ARG A 29 9.39 -0.55 12.28
CA ARG A 29 10.36 -0.07 13.27
C ARG A 29 9.73 0.00 14.64
N TYR A 30 10.46 -0.46 15.65
CA TYR A 30 10.01 -0.37 17.04
C TYR A 30 10.01 1.10 17.51
N CYS A 31 8.88 1.55 18.06
CA CYS A 31 8.67 2.92 18.54
C CYS A 31 9.05 4.04 17.54
N GLN A 32 9.03 3.73 16.24
CA GLN A 32 9.37 4.67 15.19
C GLN A 32 8.43 4.53 13.99
N GLN A 33 8.37 5.58 13.18
CA GLN A 33 7.57 5.57 11.97
C GLN A 33 8.13 4.55 10.97
N GLY A 34 7.30 3.56 10.65
CA GLY A 34 7.55 2.62 9.57
C GLY A 34 7.15 3.20 8.21
N THR A 35 7.59 2.53 7.16
CA THR A 35 7.25 2.88 5.77
C THR A 35 6.77 1.64 5.04
N TRP A 36 5.89 1.83 4.07
CA TRP A 36 5.43 0.75 3.22
C TRP A 36 5.38 1.24 1.77
N GLN A 37 5.68 0.33 0.84
CA GLN A 37 5.62 0.58 -0.58
C GLN A 37 5.09 -0.66 -1.29
N MET A 38 4.33 -0.46 -2.36
CA MET A 38 3.75 -1.54 -3.16
C MET A 38 3.77 -1.15 -4.63
N LEU A 39 4.17 -2.09 -5.47
CA LEU A 39 4.08 -2.01 -6.92
C LEU A 39 2.96 -2.95 -7.41
N VAL A 40 1.97 -2.41 -8.11
CA VAL A 40 0.87 -3.17 -8.73
C VAL A 40 0.80 -2.90 -10.23
N ALA A 41 0.26 -3.84 -10.99
CA ALA A 41 0.01 -3.64 -12.42
C ALA A 41 -1.12 -2.61 -12.62
N ALA A 42 -0.90 -1.63 -13.51
CA ALA A 42 -1.93 -0.65 -13.83
C ALA A 42 -3.07 -1.27 -14.66
N GLY A 43 -4.28 -0.72 -14.53
CA GLY A 43 -5.47 -1.22 -15.23
C GLY A 43 -6.10 -2.47 -14.63
N THR A 44 -5.71 -2.83 -13.41
CA THR A 44 -6.36 -3.88 -12.62
C THR A 44 -7.42 -3.26 -11.71
N PRO A 45 -8.50 -3.97 -11.35
CA PRO A 45 -9.47 -3.48 -10.37
C PRO A 45 -8.82 -3.09 -9.04
N GLN A 46 -7.76 -3.80 -8.63
CA GLN A 46 -6.98 -3.50 -7.43
C GLN A 46 -6.28 -2.14 -7.51
N ALA A 47 -5.76 -1.78 -8.69
CA ALA A 47 -5.16 -0.48 -8.93
C ALA A 47 -6.19 0.66 -8.85
N GLU A 48 -7.43 0.42 -9.29
CA GLU A 48 -8.52 1.42 -9.23
C GLU A 48 -9.00 1.69 -7.81
N LEU A 49 -8.82 0.74 -6.89
CA LEU A 49 -9.13 0.93 -5.47
C LEU A 49 -8.17 1.92 -4.80
N LEU A 50 -6.95 2.06 -5.30
CA LEU A 50 -5.92 2.88 -4.67
C LEU A 50 -6.04 4.34 -5.08
N GLN A 51 -6.43 5.18 -4.12
CA GLN A 51 -6.68 6.60 -4.34
C GLN A 51 -5.71 7.43 -3.50
N LYS A 52 -5.26 8.57 -4.04
CA LYS A 52 -4.47 9.52 -3.26
C LYS A 52 -5.30 10.02 -2.07
N GLY A 53 -4.76 9.92 -0.86
CA GLY A 53 -5.48 10.24 0.38
C GLY A 53 -6.31 9.10 0.97
N GLY A 54 -6.37 7.94 0.31
CA GLY A 54 -6.87 6.70 0.92
C GLY A 54 -5.90 6.15 1.98
N GLY A 55 -6.34 5.11 2.69
CA GLY A 55 -5.55 4.40 3.70
C GLY A 55 -5.33 2.94 3.33
N VAL A 56 -4.36 2.30 3.98
CA VAL A 56 -4.15 0.85 3.91
C VAL A 56 -4.07 0.23 5.29
N ALA A 57 -4.50 -1.01 5.41
CA ALA A 57 -4.21 -1.87 6.56
C ALA A 57 -3.56 -3.16 6.04
N ILE A 58 -2.35 -3.44 6.50
CA ILE A 58 -1.55 -4.58 6.05
C ILE A 58 -1.60 -5.64 7.15
N TYR A 59 -2.02 -6.83 6.78
CA TYR A 59 -2.13 -8.00 7.65
C TYR A 59 -1.12 -9.05 7.22
N GLN A 60 -0.61 -9.77 8.20
CA GLN A 60 0.21 -10.96 7.99
C GLN A 60 -0.64 -12.19 8.34
N GLU A 61 -0.51 -13.25 7.54
CA GLU A 61 -1.17 -14.53 7.79
C GLU A 61 -0.88 -15.03 9.22
N GLY A 62 -1.94 -15.34 9.97
CA GLY A 62 -1.86 -15.79 11.36
C GLY A 62 -1.84 -14.67 12.41
N VAL A 63 -1.83 -13.39 12.00
CA VAL A 63 -1.94 -12.24 12.89
C VAL A 63 -3.34 -11.64 12.77
N GLU A 64 -4.06 -11.54 13.89
CA GLU A 64 -5.43 -11.02 13.93
C GLU A 64 -5.50 -9.51 13.65
N LEU A 65 -4.49 -8.78 14.12
CA LEU A 65 -4.41 -7.32 14.00
C LEU A 65 -3.51 -6.92 12.82
N PRO A 66 -3.76 -5.75 12.19
CA PRO A 66 -2.89 -5.25 11.14
C PRO A 66 -1.50 -4.97 11.72
N ILE A 67 -0.47 -5.47 11.03
CA ILE A 67 0.94 -5.22 11.38
C ILE A 67 1.35 -3.78 11.04
N LEU A 68 0.63 -3.15 10.11
CA LEU A 68 0.87 -1.78 9.67
C LEU A 68 -0.43 -1.14 9.19
N THR A 69 -0.62 0.12 9.54
CA THR A 69 -1.68 0.98 9.00
C THR A 69 -1.10 2.33 8.62
N GLY A 70 -1.58 2.91 7.53
CA GLY A 70 -1.06 4.19 7.06
C GLY A 70 -1.84 4.78 5.90
N GLN A 71 -1.68 6.08 5.67
CA GLN A 71 -2.23 6.78 4.51
C GLN A 71 -1.33 6.60 3.28
N ILE A 72 -1.94 6.69 2.09
CA ILE A 72 -1.23 6.75 0.81
C ILE A 72 -0.70 8.17 0.63
N GLU A 73 0.62 8.34 0.75
CA GLU A 73 1.31 9.63 0.61
C GLU A 73 1.95 9.79 -0.77
N SER A 74 2.46 8.70 -1.35
CA SER A 74 3.06 8.68 -2.69
C SER A 74 2.22 7.85 -3.66
N PHE A 75 2.01 8.44 -4.83
CA PHE A 75 1.37 7.81 -5.98
C PHE A 75 2.24 8.14 -7.20
N GLN A 76 2.83 7.13 -7.81
CA GLN A 76 3.69 7.29 -8.98
C GLN A 76 3.32 6.26 -10.04
N HIS A 77 3.02 6.73 -11.24
CA HIS A 77 2.81 5.87 -12.40
C HIS A 77 4.15 5.66 -13.11
N TYR A 78 4.53 4.40 -13.27
CA TYR A 78 5.74 3.97 -13.95
C TYR A 78 5.40 3.34 -15.30
N TRP A 79 6.07 3.81 -16.36
CA TRP A 79 6.05 3.21 -17.70
C TRP A 79 7.46 2.73 -18.00
N THR A 80 7.68 1.42 -18.18
CA THR A 80 9.00 0.91 -18.60
C THR A 80 8.88 0.22 -19.96
N SER A 81 9.85 0.48 -20.84
CA SER A 81 9.87 -0.02 -22.22
C SER A 81 10.27 -1.48 -22.36
N SER A 82 10.72 -2.15 -21.29
CA SER A 82 11.32 -3.49 -21.36
C SER A 82 10.60 -4.59 -20.57
N GLN A 83 9.78 -4.26 -19.55
CA GLN A 83 9.04 -5.26 -18.74
C GLN A 83 7.58 -4.84 -18.41
N HIS A 84 7.14 -3.64 -18.81
CA HIS A 84 5.78 -3.14 -18.59
C HIS A 84 5.16 -2.63 -19.90
N THR A 85 5.15 -3.46 -20.94
CA THR A 85 4.41 -3.15 -22.16
C THR A 85 2.89 -3.17 -21.87
N SER A 86 2.15 -2.14 -22.32
CA SER A 86 0.73 -1.81 -22.02
C SER A 86 0.55 -0.67 -20.98
N LEU A 87 -0.44 -0.75 -20.08
CA LEU A 87 -0.91 0.34 -19.19
C LEU A 87 0.12 0.80 -18.12
N GLY A 88 1.27 0.13 -18.01
CA GLY A 88 2.32 0.43 -17.03
C GLY A 88 2.09 -0.22 -15.66
N SER A 89 2.80 0.29 -14.65
CA SER A 89 2.68 -0.14 -13.25
C SER A 89 2.49 1.06 -12.36
N LEU A 90 1.79 0.88 -11.25
CA LEU A 90 1.58 1.92 -10.26
C LEU A 90 2.35 1.59 -8.99
N TYR A 91 3.12 2.57 -8.54
CA TYR A 91 3.87 2.51 -7.30
C TYR A 91 3.18 3.38 -6.27
N PHE A 92 2.81 2.74 -5.17
CA PHE A 92 2.12 3.36 -4.04
C PHE A 92 3.00 3.26 -2.82
N GLY A 93 2.95 4.28 -2.00
CA GLY A 93 3.66 4.22 -0.73
C GLY A 93 3.12 5.21 0.27
N GLY A 94 3.55 4.99 1.49
CA GLY A 94 3.14 5.81 2.60
C GLY A 94 3.93 5.49 3.85
N LYS A 95 3.54 6.16 4.91
CA LYS A 95 4.12 5.99 6.22
C LYS A 95 3.07 5.44 7.18
N CYS A 96 3.54 4.82 8.25
CA CYS A 96 2.66 4.38 9.32
C CYS A 96 1.96 5.56 9.99
N ASP A 97 0.75 5.32 10.49
CA ASP A 97 -0.04 6.29 11.25
C ASP A 97 0.58 6.65 12.62
N ASN A 98 1.61 5.94 13.08
CA ASN A 98 2.31 6.20 14.36
C ASN A 98 3.24 7.44 14.29
N LYS A 99 2.68 8.57 13.84
CA LYS A 99 3.40 9.85 13.75
C LYS A 99 4.00 10.19 15.12
N ILE A 100 5.32 10.36 15.15
CA ILE A 100 6.01 10.91 16.32
C ILE A 100 5.69 12.41 16.35
N ALA A 101 5.18 12.91 17.48
CA ALA A 101 4.71 14.29 17.62
C ALA A 101 5.79 15.37 17.43
N TYR A 102 7.07 14.99 17.43
CA TYR A 102 8.22 15.89 17.34
C TYR A 102 9.32 15.24 16.49
N ASN A 103 9.37 15.56 15.20
CA ASN A 103 10.52 15.33 14.32
C ASN A 103 10.55 16.41 13.24
#